data_AF-A4SHR9-F1
#
_entry.id   AF-A4SHR9-F1
#
_cell.length_a   1.000
_cell.length_b   1.000
_cell.length_c   1.000
_cell.angle_alpha   90.00
_cell.angle_beta   90.00
_cell.angle_gamma   90.00
#
_symmetry.space_group_name_H-M   'P 1'
#
loop_
_entity.id
_entity.type
_entity.pdbx_description
1 polymer ?
#
loop_
_entity_poly.entity_id
_entity_poly.type
_entity_poly.pdbx_seq_one_letter_code
_entity_poly.pdbx_strand_id
1 'polypeptide(L)'
;MANPEIESELDGIDRLSVCFYRLGLSLAALLLVCRGASLLIGQDFLAPSVWLTALVVASGVCGLCLHVYDKRIRFILQVFAWGGLVLSVSGAPEVLVLGASLATLSGLASLDGG
;
A
#
# COMPACT_ATOMS: atom_id res chain seq x y z
N MET A 1 -40.18 6.02 -5.87
CA MET A 1 -40.21 5.60 -4.45
C MET A 1 -39.75 4.15 -4.43
N ALA A 2 -38.52 3.93 -3.95
CA ALA A 2 -37.81 2.67 -4.09
C ALA A 2 -38.22 1.67 -3.01
N ASN A 3 -38.39 0.41 -3.45
CA ASN A 3 -38.78 -0.75 -2.65
C ASN A 3 -37.61 -1.19 -1.73
N PRO A 4 -37.80 -1.36 -0.41
CA PRO A 4 -36.72 -1.62 0.55
C PRO A 4 -36.28 -3.10 0.69
N GLU A 5 -36.68 -4.02 -0.19
CA GLU A 5 -36.46 -5.48 -0.04
C GLU A 5 -35.29 -6.04 -0.85
N ILE A 6 -34.42 -5.19 -1.41
CA ILE A 6 -33.18 -5.64 -2.05
C ILE A 6 -32.04 -4.93 -1.33
N GLU A 7 -31.62 -5.46 -0.18
CA GLU A 7 -30.23 -5.28 0.25
C GLU A 7 -29.37 -5.84 -0.88
N SER A 8 -28.92 -4.95 -1.77
CA SER A 8 -27.90 -5.28 -2.73
C SER A 8 -26.72 -5.78 -1.92
N GLU A 9 -26.36 -7.05 -2.10
CA GLU A 9 -25.27 -7.77 -1.45
C GLU A 9 -23.91 -7.15 -1.82
N LEU A 10 -23.70 -5.88 -1.50
CA LEU A 10 -22.40 -5.39 -1.08
C LEU A 10 -22.24 -5.97 0.34
N ASP A 11 -21.22 -6.74 0.70
CA ASP A 11 -20.00 -6.09 1.17
C ASP A 11 -18.92 -7.09 1.64
N GLY A 12 -18.95 -8.36 1.22
CA GLY A 12 -17.91 -9.32 1.62
C GLY A 12 -16.53 -8.92 1.08
N ILE A 13 -16.49 -8.63 -0.23
CA ILE A 13 -15.29 -8.18 -0.93
C ILE A 13 -14.91 -6.77 -0.48
N ASP A 14 -15.89 -5.88 -0.29
CA ASP A 14 -15.69 -4.49 0.15
C ASP A 14 -15.04 -4.42 1.54
N ARG A 15 -15.57 -5.20 2.49
CA ARG A 15 -15.04 -5.30 3.85
C ARG A 15 -13.65 -5.92 3.89
N LEU A 16 -13.39 -6.92 3.04
CA LEU A 16 -12.05 -7.47 2.86
C LEU A 16 -11.10 -6.42 2.32
N SER A 17 -11.50 -5.65 1.31
CA SER A 17 -10.66 -4.56 0.77
C SER A 17 -10.35 -3.49 1.81
N VAL A 18 -11.32 -3.06 2.61
CA VAL A 18 -11.10 -2.08 3.69
C VAL A 18 -10.14 -2.65 4.75
N CYS A 19 -10.30 -3.93 5.09
CA CYS A 19 -9.42 -4.59 6.06
C CYS A 19 -7.98 -4.68 5.54
N PHE A 20 -7.78 -5.17 4.31
CA PHE A 20 -6.45 -5.26 3.70
C PHE A 20 -5.82 -3.89 3.47
N TYR A 21 -6.60 -2.88 3.08
CA TYR A 21 -6.15 -1.49 2.97
C TYR A 21 -5.63 -0.97 4.31
N ARG A 22 -6.43 -1.08 5.38
CA ARG A 22 -6.02 -0.66 6.73
C ARG A 22 -4.82 -1.44 7.25
N LEU A 23 -4.77 -2.74 7.02
CA LEU A 23 -3.67 -3.60 7.43
C LEU A 23 -2.38 -3.24 6.68
N GLY A 24 -2.44 -3.06 5.36
CA GLY A 24 -1.28 -2.70 4.55
C GLY A 24 -0.77 -1.29 4.88
N LEU A 25 -1.67 -0.32 5.10
CA LEU A 25 -1.28 1.03 5.54
C LEU A 25 -0.65 1.01 6.94
N SER A 26 -1.23 0.25 7.86
CA SER A 26 -0.68 0.07 9.21
C SER A 26 0.68 -0.63 9.18
N LEU A 27 0.84 -1.64 8.34
CA LEU A 27 2.10 -2.37 8.16
C LEU A 27 3.18 -1.48 7.53
N ALA A 28 2.83 -0.70 6.50
CA ALA A 28 3.75 0.26 5.88
C ALA A 28 4.20 1.35 6.87
N ALA A 29 3.26 1.89 7.66
CA ALA A 29 3.58 2.83 8.73
C ALA A 29 4.49 2.21 9.80
N LEU A 30 4.19 0.98 10.23
CA LEU A 30 5.02 0.26 11.20
C LEU A 30 6.44 0.02 10.66
N LEU A 31 6.58 -0.39 9.38
CA LEU A 31 7.87 -0.57 8.73
C LEU A 31 8.66 0.74 8.69
N LEU A 32 8.03 1.87 8.31
CA LEU A 32 8.65 3.19 8.31
C LEU A 32 9.12 3.62 9.70
N VAL A 33 8.28 3.46 10.72
CA VAL A 33 8.62 3.76 12.12
C VAL A 33 9.76 2.87 12.60
N CYS A 34 9.73 1.58 12.28
CA CYS A 34 10.78 0.64 12.66
C CYS A 34 12.12 1.01 12.02
N ARG A 35 12.12 1.47 10.75
CA ARG A 35 13.34 1.97 10.09
C ARG A 35 13.82 3.29 10.67
N GLY A 36 12.90 4.22 10.98
CA GLY A 36 13.24 5.48 11.65
C GLY A 36 13.84 5.26 13.03
N ALA A 37 13.26 4.36 13.83
CA ALA A 37 13.78 3.98 15.14
C ALA A 37 15.15 3.29 15.05
N SER A 38 15.32 2.40 14.05
CA SER A 38 16.59 1.73 13.78
C SER A 38 17.72 2.70 13.44
N LEU A 39 17.44 3.75 12.63
CA LEU A 39 18.39 4.82 12.35
C LEU A 39 18.72 5.66 13.59
N LEU A 40 17.73 5.89 14.47
CA LEU A 40 17.90 6.69 15.68
C LEU A 40 18.72 5.97 16.76
N ILE A 41 18.55 4.65 16.86
CA ILE A 41 19.24 3.78 17.83
C ILE A 41 20.61 3.31 17.30
N GLY A 42 20.83 3.40 15.98
CA GLY A 42 22.05 2.90 15.34
C GLY A 42 22.17 1.38 15.33
N GLN A 43 21.04 0.68 15.52
CA GLN A 43 20.93 -0.78 15.48
C GLN A 43 19.97 -1.17 14.38
N ASP A 44 20.44 -1.98 13.42
CA ASP A 44 19.60 -2.52 12.36
C ASP A 44 18.69 -3.62 12.90
N PHE A 45 17.41 -3.31 13.12
CA PHE A 45 16.41 -4.29 13.53
C PHE A 45 16.08 -5.30 12.42
N LEU A 46 16.15 -4.85 11.16
CA LEU A 46 15.86 -5.64 9.97
C LEU A 46 16.88 -5.31 8.88
N ALA A 47 17.28 -6.31 8.10
CA ALA A 47 18.12 -6.09 6.93
C ALA A 47 17.43 -5.10 5.96
N PRO A 48 18.14 -4.08 5.42
CA PRO A 48 17.54 -3.04 4.56
C PRO A 48 16.80 -3.59 3.34
N SER A 49 17.31 -4.68 2.75
CA SER A 49 16.70 -5.38 1.61
C SER A 49 15.38 -6.07 1.98
N VAL A 50 15.30 -6.69 3.15
CA VAL A 50 14.08 -7.33 3.67
C VAL A 50 13.03 -6.27 4.01
N TRP A 51 13.47 -5.15 4.58
CA TRP A 51 12.59 -4.04 4.88
C TRP A 51 11.98 -3.41 3.61
N LEU A 52 12.80 -3.16 2.58
CA LEU A 52 12.35 -2.64 1.29
C LEU A 52 11.36 -3.55 0.60
N THR A 53 11.68 -4.84 0.50
CA THR A 53 10.79 -5.82 -0.13
C THR A 53 9.47 -5.94 0.62
N ALA A 54 9.48 -5.96 1.96
CA ALA A 54 8.26 -5.95 2.76
C ALA A 54 7.42 -4.68 2.53
N LEU A 55 8.06 -3.52 2.39
CA LEU A 55 7.37 -2.24 2.17
C LEU A 55 6.75 -2.17 0.77
N VAL A 56 7.45 -2.65 -0.27
CA VAL A 56 6.91 -2.77 -1.63
C VAL A 56 5.73 -3.73 -1.69
N VAL A 57 5.83 -4.89 -1.02
CA VAL A 57 4.73 -5.86 -0.95
C VAL A 57 3.54 -5.26 -0.22
N ALA A 58 3.74 -4.60 0.93
CA ALA A 58 2.67 -3.93 1.67
C ALA A 58 1.98 -2.86 0.80
N SER A 59 2.77 -2.04 0.10
CA SER A 59 2.25 -1.04 -0.84
C SER A 59 1.48 -1.67 -2.01
N GLY A 60 1.93 -2.81 -2.53
CA GLY A 60 1.26 -3.50 -3.63
C GLY A 60 -0.05 -4.14 -3.21
N VAL A 61 -0.10 -4.72 -2.02
CA VAL A 61 -1.33 -5.27 -1.42
C VAL A 61 -2.35 -4.15 -1.19
N CYS A 62 -1.93 -2.98 -0.69
CA CYS A 62 -2.82 -1.82 -0.59
C CYS A 62 -3.43 -1.41 -1.94
N GLY A 63 -2.62 -1.37 -3.01
CA GLY A 63 -3.08 -1.01 -4.35
C GLY A 63 -4.04 -2.04 -4.95
N LEU A 64 -3.83 -3.33 -4.68
CA LEU A 64 -4.68 -4.42 -5.18
C LEU A 64 -6.07 -4.42 -4.54
N CYS A 65 -6.18 -3.95 -3.29
CA CYS A 65 -7.42 -3.94 -2.54
C CYS A 65 -8.35 -2.77 -2.87
N LEU A 66 -7.93 -1.80 -3.70
CA LEU A 66 -8.76 -0.67 -4.11
C LEU A 66 -9.80 -1.00 -5.20
N HIS A 67 -10.46 -2.15 -5.10
CA HIS A 67 -11.48 -2.55 -6.08
C HIS A 67 -12.66 -1.54 -6.14
N VAL A 68 -12.89 -0.81 -5.05
CA VAL A 68 -14.02 0.10 -4.82
C VAL A 68 -13.85 1.48 -5.48
N TYR A 69 -12.62 1.85 -5.83
CA TYR A 69 -12.31 3.23 -6.26
C TYR A 69 -12.36 3.42 -7.79
N ASP A 70 -12.50 4.68 -8.21
CA ASP A 70 -12.59 5.11 -9.61
C ASP A 70 -11.48 4.47 -10.48
N LYS A 71 -11.87 3.99 -11.68
CA LYS A 71 -11.07 3.10 -12.55
C LYS A 71 -9.69 3.67 -12.89
N ARG A 72 -9.53 4.99 -12.90
CA ARG A 72 -8.26 5.68 -13.17
C ARG A 72 -7.27 5.58 -12.01
N ILE A 73 -7.77 5.75 -10.79
CA ILE A 73 -6.95 5.80 -9.58
C ILE A 73 -6.37 4.43 -9.28
N ARG A 74 -7.19 3.39 -9.46
CA ARG A 74 -6.74 2.00 -9.43
C ARG A 74 -5.57 1.76 -10.38
N PHE A 75 -5.65 2.24 -11.62
CA PHE A 75 -4.61 2.02 -12.62
C PHE A 75 -3.29 2.70 -12.26
N ILE A 76 -3.34 3.94 -11.75
CA ILE A 76 -2.15 4.69 -11.32
C ILE A 76 -1.45 3.97 -10.16
N LEU A 77 -2.21 3.57 -9.14
CA LEU A 77 -1.66 2.88 -7.97
C LEU A 77 -1.15 1.47 -8.31
N GLN A 78 -1.83 0.76 -9.20
CA GLN A 78 -1.39 -0.53 -9.72
C GLN A 78 -0.07 -0.38 -10.49
N VAL A 79 0.07 0.64 -11.34
CA VAL A 79 1.31 0.89 -12.09
C VAL A 79 2.46 1.24 -11.16
N PHE A 80 2.23 2.03 -10.12
CA PHE A 80 3.27 2.32 -9.12
C PHE A 80 3.64 1.09 -8.27
N ALA A 81 2.67 0.26 -7.88
CA ALA A 81 2.91 -0.98 -7.14
C ALA A 81 3.73 -1.98 -7.97
N TRP A 82 3.33 -2.23 -9.22
CA TRP A 82 4.06 -3.10 -10.13
C TRP A 82 5.41 -2.49 -10.52
N GLY A 83 5.48 -1.17 -10.70
CA GLY A 83 6.72 -0.44 -10.95
C GLY A 83 7.71 -0.61 -9.81
N GLY A 84 7.27 -0.44 -8.55
CA GLY A 84 8.10 -0.68 -7.36
C GLY A 84 8.59 -2.12 -7.23
N LEU A 85 7.75 -3.10 -7.58
CA LEU A 85 8.10 -4.52 -7.55
C LEU A 85 9.11 -4.89 -8.64
N VAL A 86 8.91 -4.40 -9.87
CA VAL A 86 9.87 -4.57 -10.98
C VAL A 86 11.20 -3.91 -10.65
N LEU A 87 11.20 -2.69 -10.09
CA LEU A 87 12.40 -1.99 -9.63
C LEU A 87 13.14 -2.77 -8.53
N SER A 88 12.39 -3.36 -7.59
CA SER A 88 12.96 -4.19 -6.52
C SER A 88 13.60 -5.47 -7.05
N VAL A 89 13.02 -6.10 -8.08
CA VAL A 89 13.57 -7.34 -8.69
C VAL A 89 14.74 -7.02 -9.64
N SER A 90 14.71 -5.86 -10.30
CA SER A 90 15.77 -5.45 -11.25
C SER A 90 17.05 -4.97 -10.55
N GLY A 91 17.12 -4.97 -9.22
CA GLY A 91 18.25 -4.43 -8.47
C GLY A 91 18.42 -2.92 -8.65
N ALA A 92 17.32 -2.20 -8.91
CA ALA A 92 17.35 -0.75 -9.06
C ALA A 92 17.75 -0.07 -7.73
N PRO A 93 18.18 1.21 -7.77
CA PRO A 93 18.56 1.94 -6.57
C PRO A 93 17.43 1.89 -5.54
N GLU A 94 17.76 1.56 -4.29
CA GLU A 94 16.81 1.45 -3.17
C GLU A 94 15.95 2.72 -3.00
N VAL A 95 16.50 3.88 -3.36
CA VAL A 95 15.82 5.18 -3.34
C VAL A 95 14.64 5.26 -4.33
N LEU A 96 14.75 4.64 -5.51
CA LEU A 96 13.68 4.58 -6.49
C LEU A 96 12.55 3.66 -6.04
N VAL A 97 12.92 2.52 -5.45
CA VAL A 97 11.97 1.56 -4.86
C VAL A 97 11.21 2.23 -3.71
N LEU A 98 11.92 2.94 -2.84
CA LEU A 98 11.33 3.75 -1.77
C LEU A 98 10.41 4.83 -2.32
N GLY A 99 10.88 5.60 -3.31
CA GLY A 99 10.09 6.66 -3.93
C GLY A 99 8.79 6.13 -4.54
N ALA A 100 8.84 5.00 -5.23
CA ALA A 100 7.65 4.36 -5.79
C ALA A 100 6.66 3.94 -4.69
N SER A 101 7.15 3.36 -3.60
CA SER A 101 6.33 2.94 -2.46
C SER A 101 5.78 4.09 -1.62
N LEU A 102 6.48 5.22 -1.53
CA LEU A 102 5.99 6.43 -0.87
C LEU A 102 4.96 7.15 -1.73
N ALA A 103 5.14 7.15 -3.05
CA ALA A 103 4.19 7.75 -3.99
C ALA A 103 2.84 7.03 -3.97
N THR A 104 2.82 5.69 -3.92
CA THR A 104 1.59 4.91 -3.70
C THR A 104 0.95 5.25 -2.37
N LEU A 105 1.71 5.24 -1.26
CA LEU A 105 1.16 5.54 0.08
C LEU A 105 0.64 6.97 0.18
N SER A 106 1.32 7.95 -0.42
CA SER A 106 0.85 9.34 -0.49
C SER A 106 -0.44 9.45 -1.30
N GLY A 107 -0.52 8.76 -2.44
CA GLY A 107 -1.73 8.74 -3.27
C GLY A 107 -2.92 8.13 -2.53
N LEU A 108 -2.68 7.11 -1.70
CA LEU A 108 -3.70 6.51 -0.82
C LEU A 108 -4.15 7.48 0.28
N ALA A 109 -3.22 8.14 0.96
CA ALA A 109 -3.53 9.07 2.05
C ALA A 109 -4.37 10.27 1.57
N SER A 110 -4.13 10.76 0.35
CA SER A 110 -4.94 11.85 -0.23
C SER A 110 -6.38 11.45 -0.55
N LEU A 111 -6.68 10.16 -0.68
CA LEU A 111 -8.02 9.64 -0.98
C LEU A 111 -8.85 9.38 0.27
N ASP A 112 -8.20 9.22 1.43
CA ASP A 112 -8.87 8.95 2.72
C ASP A 112 -9.25 10.24 3.47
N GLY A 113 -8.63 11.37 3.11
CA GLY A 113 -8.80 12.66 3.81
C GLY A 113 -9.75 13.67 3.15
N GLY A 114 -10.49 13.30 2.10
CA GLY A 114 -11.44 14.16 1.38
C GLY A 114 -12.87 13.67 1.52
#